data_AF-A0A077Z8X8-F1
#
_entry.id   AF-A0A077Z8X8-F1
#
_cell.length_a   1.000
_cell.length_b   1.000
_cell.length_c   1.000
_cell.angle_alpha   90.00
_cell.angle_beta   90.00
_cell.angle_gamma   90.00
#
_symmetry.space_group_name_H-M   'P 1'
#
loop_
_entity.id
_entity.type
_entity.pdbx_description
1 polymer ?
#
loop_
_entity_poly.entity_id
_entity_poly.type
_entity_poly.pdbx_seq_one_letter_code
_entity_poly.pdbx_strand_id
1 'polypeptide(L)'
;MGIKNLTKVIADLAPQAIKEKPLNAYFGRAVAVDASMSMYQFLIAVRQEGSQLATESGEVTSHLMGMFYRTIRMIANGIKPIYVFDGKPPVLKSDEVAVFA
;
A
#
# COMPACT_ATOMS: atom_id res chain seq x y z
N MET A 1 -1.73 9.60 8.27
CA MET A 1 -2.38 10.14 7.05
C MET A 1 -1.36 10.73 6.07
N GLY A 2 -1.78 10.99 4.82
CA GLY A 2 -0.99 11.70 3.79
C GLY A 2 -1.35 13.19 3.67
N ILE A 3 -0.92 13.86 2.60
CA ILE A 3 -1.22 15.29 2.35
C ILE A 3 -2.58 15.40 1.64
N LYS A 4 -3.55 16.04 2.31
CA LYS A 4 -4.93 16.18 1.80
C LYS A 4 -4.95 16.90 0.45
N ASN A 5 -5.66 16.30 -0.52
CA ASN A 5 -5.87 16.83 -1.88
C ASN A 5 -4.61 17.11 -2.72
N LEU A 6 -3.42 16.67 -2.29
CA LEU A 6 -2.18 16.94 -3.03
C LEU A 6 -2.25 16.42 -4.47
N THR A 7 -2.76 15.21 -4.68
CA THR A 7 -2.93 14.63 -6.02
C THR A 7 -3.79 15.51 -6.93
N LYS A 8 -4.87 16.09 -6.40
CA LYS A 8 -5.75 17.01 -7.15
C LYS A 8 -5.00 18.28 -7.54
N VAL A 9 -4.31 18.89 -6.58
CA VAL A 9 -3.51 20.12 -6.82
C VAL A 9 -2.45 19.90 -7.90
N ILE A 10 -1.75 18.75 -7.87
CA ILE A 10 -0.75 18.42 -8.90
C ILE A 10 -1.43 18.21 -10.27
N ALA A 11 -2.56 17.51 -10.32
CA ALA A 11 -3.29 17.30 -11.57
C ALA A 11 -3.75 18.62 -12.21
N ASP A 12 -4.22 19.58 -11.39
CA ASP A 12 -4.74 20.85 -11.86
C ASP A 12 -3.62 21.84 -12.26
N LEU A 13 -2.52 21.89 -11.49
CA LEU A 13 -1.48 22.94 -11.65
C LEU A 13 -0.18 22.46 -12.32
N ALA A 14 0.10 21.16 -12.31
CA ALA A 14 1.33 20.58 -12.87
C ALA A 14 1.08 19.20 -13.49
N PRO A 15 0.15 19.07 -14.46
CA PRO A 15 -0.23 17.79 -15.05
C PRO A 15 0.94 17.01 -15.66
N GLN A 16 1.98 17.71 -16.15
CA GLN A 16 3.21 17.11 -16.69
C GLN A 16 4.03 16.31 -15.66
N ALA A 17 3.77 16.51 -14.37
CA ALA A 17 4.41 15.76 -13.29
C ALA A 17 3.83 14.35 -13.12
N ILE A 18 2.62 14.09 -13.63
CA ILE A 18 1.96 12.79 -13.57
C ILE A 18 2.27 12.03 -14.87
N LYS A 19 2.82 10.81 -14.76
CA LYS A 19 3.14 9.95 -15.90
C LYS A 19 2.50 8.58 -15.71
N GLU A 20 1.58 8.24 -16.60
CA GLU A 20 1.00 6.90 -16.66
C GLU A 20 1.89 5.98 -17.49
N LYS A 21 2.21 4.81 -16.95
CA LYS A 21 2.99 3.78 -17.63
C LYS A 21 2.41 2.41 -17.30
N PRO A 22 2.41 1.47 -18.26
CA PRO A 22 2.07 0.09 -17.98
C PRO A 22 3.08 -0.53 -17.00
N LEU A 23 2.65 -1.54 -16.24
CA LEU A 23 3.48 -2.14 -15.18
C LEU A 23 4.81 -2.72 -15.70
N ASN A 24 4.80 -3.27 -16.93
CA ASN A 24 5.98 -3.81 -17.59
C ASN A 24 7.05 -2.74 -17.92
N ALA A 25 6.70 -1.45 -17.96
CA ALA A 25 7.66 -0.37 -18.15
C ALA A 25 8.65 -0.23 -16.97
N TYR A 26 8.39 -0.92 -15.86
CA TYR A 26 9.25 -0.97 -14.67
C TYR A 26 10.05 -2.28 -14.56
N PHE A 27 10.16 -3.05 -15.64
CA PHE A 27 10.98 -4.26 -15.67
C PHE A 27 12.43 -3.97 -15.23
N GLY A 28 12.95 -4.82 -14.34
CA GLY A 28 14.30 -4.73 -13.78
C GLY A 28 14.48 -3.66 -12.69
N ARG A 29 13.45 -2.84 -12.40
CA ARG A 29 13.54 -1.76 -11.41
C ARG A 29 13.35 -2.31 -9.99
N ALA A 30 14.16 -1.81 -9.07
CA ALA A 30 13.90 -1.96 -7.64
C ALA A 30 12.93 -0.88 -7.16
N VAL A 31 11.95 -1.25 -6.36
CA VAL A 31 10.91 -0.34 -5.86
C VAL A 31 10.72 -0.57 -4.37
N ALA A 32 10.88 0.49 -3.57
CA ALA A 32 10.52 0.46 -2.16
C ALA A 32 8.99 0.60 -2.02
N VAL A 33 8.38 -0.33 -1.29
CA VAL A 33 6.94 -0.41 -1.06
C VAL A 33 6.70 -0.18 0.43
N ASP A 34 5.83 0.78 0.76
CA ASP A 34 5.31 0.97 2.11
C ASP A 34 4.48 -0.27 2.51
N ALA A 35 5.04 -1.07 3.42
CA ALA A 35 4.48 -2.33 3.85
C ALA A 35 3.28 -2.11 4.78
N SER A 36 3.40 -1.18 5.74
CA SER A 36 2.34 -0.83 6.67
C SER A 36 1.08 -0.42 5.92
N MET A 37 1.22 0.55 5.00
CA MET A 37 0.11 1.03 4.18
C MET A 37 -0.47 -0.12 3.34
N SER A 38 0.39 -0.92 2.69
CA SER A 38 -0.06 -2.07 1.89
C SER A 38 -0.91 -3.06 2.71
N MET A 39 -0.49 -3.40 3.93
CA MET A 39 -1.24 -4.29 4.80
C MET A 39 -2.62 -3.71 5.16
N TYR A 40 -2.68 -2.44 5.56
CA TYR A 40 -3.96 -1.77 5.85
C TYR A 40 -4.90 -1.77 4.63
N GLN A 41 -4.38 -1.50 3.43
CA GLN A 41 -5.18 -1.59 2.19
C GLN A 41 -5.79 -2.97 2.00
N PHE A 42 -5.01 -4.03 2.22
CA PHE A 42 -5.50 -5.39 2.02
C PHE A 42 -6.51 -5.82 3.07
N LEU A 43 -6.34 -5.42 4.32
CA LEU A 43 -7.34 -5.66 5.38
C LEU A 43 -8.68 -4.99 5.06
N ILE A 44 -8.67 -3.83 4.39
CA ILE A 44 -9.88 -3.12 4.00
C ILE A 44 -10.50 -3.71 2.73
N ALA A 45 -9.69 -3.93 1.69
CA ALA A 45 -10.15 -4.25 0.35
C ALA A 45 -10.38 -5.74 0.10
N VAL A 46 -9.60 -6.63 0.72
CA VAL A 46 -9.70 -8.08 0.52
C VAL A 46 -10.74 -8.63 1.48
N ARG A 47 -11.97 -8.77 0.99
CA ARG A 47 -13.12 -9.27 1.74
C ARG A 47 -13.85 -10.34 0.92
N GLN A 48 -14.45 -11.31 1.61
CA GLN A 48 -15.38 -12.27 1.03
C GLN A 48 -16.75 -12.03 1.66
N GLU A 49 -17.76 -11.76 0.83
CA GLU A 49 -19.13 -11.47 1.31
C GLU A 49 -19.21 -10.35 2.36
N GLY A 50 -18.28 -9.38 2.29
CA GLY A 50 -18.20 -8.24 3.21
C GLY A 50 -17.40 -8.49 4.49
N SER A 51 -17.08 -9.75 4.82
CA SER A 51 -16.20 -10.11 5.93
C SER A 51 -14.74 -10.19 5.48
N GLN A 52 -13.80 -10.01 6.41
CA GLN A 52 -12.38 -10.26 6.12
C GLN A 52 -12.17 -11.76 5.90
N LEU A 53 -11.21 -12.10 5.04
CA LEU A 53 -10.77 -13.48 4.92
C LEU A 53 -10.14 -13.90 6.23
N ALA A 54 -10.52 -15.05 6.75
CA ALA A 54 -10.01 -15.60 7.99
C ALA A 54 -9.83 -17.11 7.90
N THR A 55 -8.97 -17.67 8.76
CA THR A 55 -8.89 -19.11 9.02
C THR A 55 -10.14 -19.60 9.76
N GLU A 56 -10.27 -20.92 9.91
CA GLU A 56 -11.31 -21.53 10.76
C GLU A 56 -11.21 -21.10 12.23
N SER A 57 -10.01 -20.71 12.71
CA SER A 57 -9.76 -20.14 14.04
C SER A 57 -10.13 -18.65 14.14
N GLY A 58 -10.54 -17.99 13.05
CA GLY A 58 -10.89 -16.57 13.01
C GLY A 58 -9.69 -15.63 12.81
N GLU A 59 -8.51 -16.15 12.48
CA GLU A 59 -7.32 -15.32 12.24
C GLU A 59 -7.37 -14.71 10.84
N VAL A 60 -7.27 -13.38 10.73
CA VAL A 60 -7.40 -12.65 9.47
C VAL A 60 -6.26 -13.00 8.51
N THR A 61 -6.57 -13.36 7.27
CA THR A 61 -5.61 -13.74 6.21
C THR A 61 -5.61 -12.79 5.02
N SER A 62 -6.52 -11.80 4.98
CA SER A 62 -6.63 -10.81 3.90
C SER A 62 -5.30 -10.12 3.55
N HIS A 63 -4.53 -9.75 4.57
CA HIS A 63 -3.23 -9.11 4.39
C HIS A 63 -2.18 -10.06 3.77
N LEU A 64 -2.19 -11.34 4.14
CA LEU A 64 -1.30 -12.36 3.59
C LEU A 64 -1.59 -12.59 2.10
N MET A 65 -2.86 -12.80 1.75
CA MET A 65 -3.27 -12.99 0.36
C MET A 65 -2.95 -11.77 -0.49
N GLY A 66 -3.28 -10.57 -0.01
CA GLY A 66 -3.00 -9.33 -0.70
C GLY A 66 -1.51 -9.14 -0.96
N MET A 67 -0.67 -9.31 0.06
CA MET A 67 0.79 -9.22 -0.05
C MET A 67 1.34 -10.26 -1.02
N PHE A 68 0.90 -11.52 -0.91
CA PHE A 68 1.35 -12.61 -1.75
C PHE A 68 1.07 -12.36 -3.23
N TYR A 69 -0.19 -12.12 -3.60
CA TYR A 69 -0.56 -11.91 -5.00
C TYR A 69 -0.02 -10.60 -5.58
N ARG A 70 0.05 -9.51 -4.79
CA ARG A 70 0.67 -8.25 -5.25
C ARG A 70 2.17 -8.43 -5.49
N THR A 71 2.87 -9.14 -4.60
CA THR A 71 4.31 -9.43 -4.75
C THR A 71 4.58 -10.28 -5.99
N ILE A 72 3.82 -11.36 -6.19
CA ILE A 72 3.94 -12.20 -7.38
C ILE A 72 3.73 -11.37 -8.65
N ARG A 73 2.68 -10.53 -8.68
CA ARG A 73 2.41 -9.68 -9.85
C ARG A 73 3.56 -8.74 -10.17
N MET A 74 4.21 -8.15 -9.15
CA MET A 74 5.39 -7.30 -9.34
C MET A 74 6.58 -8.10 -9.88
N ILE A 75 6.90 -9.24 -9.26
CA ILE A 75 8.01 -10.10 -9.68
C ILE A 75 7.80 -10.65 -11.09
N ALA A 76 6.58 -11.06 -11.44
CA ALA A 76 6.20 -11.51 -12.78
C ALA A 76 6.38 -10.41 -13.85
N ASN A 77 6.36 -9.14 -13.48
CA ASN A 77 6.67 -8.00 -14.35
C ASN A 77 8.14 -7.55 -14.25
N GLY A 78 9.01 -8.33 -13.60
CA GLY A 78 10.43 -8.06 -13.41
C GLY A 78 10.74 -6.95 -12.41
N ILE A 79 9.76 -6.50 -11.62
CA ILE A 79 9.98 -5.52 -10.55
C ILE A 79 10.56 -6.24 -9.34
N LYS A 80 11.54 -5.61 -8.68
CA LYS A 80 12.17 -6.10 -7.45
C LYS A 80 11.63 -5.31 -6.25
N PRO A 81 10.54 -5.76 -5.59
CA PRO A 81 9.96 -5.03 -4.47
C PRO A 81 10.83 -5.15 -3.22
N ILE A 82 10.94 -4.04 -2.49
CA ILE A 82 11.58 -3.96 -1.17
C ILE A 82 10.52 -3.42 -0.21
N TYR A 83 10.01 -4.28 0.67
CA TYR A 83 9.01 -3.86 1.65
C TYR A 83 9.68 -3.12 2.81
N VAL A 84 9.17 -1.93 3.11
CA VAL A 84 9.64 -1.07 4.20
C VAL A 84 8.51 -0.95 5.22
N PHE A 85 8.77 -1.39 6.44
CA PHE A 85 7.84 -1.26 7.56
C PHE A 85 8.13 0.01 8.34
N ASP A 86 7.08 0.62 8.89
CA ASP A 86 7.25 1.79 9.74
C ASP A 86 8.00 1.45 11.04
N GLY A 87 8.79 2.41 11.50
CA GLY A 87 9.41 2.38 12.82
C GLY A 87 8.60 3.14 13.86
N LYS A 88 9.28 3.63 14.89
CA LYS A 88 8.67 4.48 15.91
C LYS A 88 8.14 5.78 15.27
N PRO A 89 6.87 6.16 15.49
CA PRO A 89 6.35 7.41 14.96
C PRO A 89 7.07 8.62 15.59
N PRO A 90 7.29 9.70 14.81
CA PRO A 90 7.87 10.93 15.35
C PRO A 90 6.89 11.60 16.32
N VAL A 91 7.42 12.33 17.31
CA VAL A 91 6.61 13.04 18.32
C VAL A 91 5.63 14.03 17.67
N LEU A 92 6.00 14.67 16.56
CA LEU A 92 5.15 15.60 15.80
C LEU A 92 3.89 14.94 15.20
N LYS A 93 3.83 13.60 15.14
CA LYS A 93 2.63 12.84 14.74
C LYS A 93 1.85 12.33 15.96
N SER A 94 2.11 12.81 17.18
CA SER A 94 1.40 12.35 18.39
C SER A 94 -0.11 12.48 18.25
N ASP A 95 -0.58 13.63 17.78
CA ASP A 95 -2.02 13.91 17.68
C ASP A 95 -2.68 13.00 16.66
N GLU A 96 -1.99 12.76 15.55
CA GLU A 96 -2.40 11.83 14.50
C GLU A 96 -2.49 10.38 15.01
N VAL A 97 -1.51 9.95 15.81
CA VAL A 97 -1.45 8.58 16.35
C VAL A 97 -2.47 8.41 17.48
N ALA A 98 -2.72 9.45 18.28
CA ALA A 98 -3.69 9.44 19.37
C ALA A 98 -5.13 9.24 18.89
N VAL A 99 -5.44 9.56 17.63
CA VAL A 99 -6.77 9.28 17.04
C VAL A 99 -7.04 7.78 16.90
N PHE A 100 -6.01 6.93 16.92
CA PHE A 100 -6.12 5.47 16.73
C PHE A 100 -5.83 4.65 18.00
N ALA A 101 -5.58 5.30 19.13
CA ALA A 101 -5.42 4.66 20.45
C ALA A 101 -6.72 4.78 21.26
#